data_AF-A0A7W5UQD2-F1
#
_entry.id   AF-A0A7W5UQD2-F1
#
_cell.length_a   1.000
_cell.length_b   1.000
_cell.length_c   1.000
_cell.angle_alpha   90.00
_cell.angle_beta   90.00
_cell.angle_gamma   90.00
#
_symmetry.space_group_name_H-M   'P 1'
#
loop_
_entity.id
_entity.type
_entity.pdbx_description
1 polymer ?
#
loop_
_entity_poly.entity_id
_entity_poly.type
_entity_poly.pdbx_seq_one_letter_code
_entity_poly.pdbx_strand_id
1 'polypeptide(L)'
;MNLSRRQSFGFLAGSILSTTAVAGAPTLVAAATKMTARERYAYHLAEMKKAAEDIDPMIGHWHITGLDPDEQRCALVITAHRLTGRYEGDGRYEGASPSWNGTHQRYDVKLMDCRIDDERVFHVSTPMERMLLIEPRFNTFIGRKLGGML
;
A
#
# COMPACT_ATOMS: atom_id res chain seq x y z
N MET A 1 47.47 11.84 42.08
CA MET A 1 46.11 11.32 42.37
C MET A 1 45.94 10.05 41.52
N ASN A 2 46.20 8.87 42.06
CA ASN A 2 45.36 7.99 42.89
C ASN A 2 44.17 7.32 42.14
N LEU A 3 44.38 6.02 41.90
CA LEU A 3 43.49 4.86 42.13
C LEU A 3 42.29 4.58 41.20
N SER A 4 42.52 3.54 40.40
CA SER A 4 41.63 2.41 40.05
C SER A 4 40.52 2.10 41.06
N ARG A 5 39.31 1.81 40.54
CA ARG A 5 38.31 0.99 41.23
C ARG A 5 37.66 0.00 40.25
N ARG A 6 38.15 -1.24 40.28
CA ARG A 6 37.43 -2.46 39.89
C ARG A 6 36.64 -2.99 41.09
N GLN A 7 35.37 -3.33 40.89
CA GLN A 7 34.59 -4.38 41.57
C GLN A 7 33.52 -4.77 40.51
N SER A 8 33.59 -5.83 39.70
CA SER A 8 33.88 -7.27 39.80
C SER A 8 32.75 -8.14 40.39
N PHE A 9 32.34 -9.14 39.57
CA PHE A 9 31.68 -10.43 39.88
C PHE A 9 30.24 -10.39 40.42
N GLY A 10 29.32 -11.28 40.05
CA GLY A 10 29.28 -12.54 39.28
C GLY A 10 27.80 -12.97 39.32
N PHE A 11 27.21 -13.71 38.38
CA PHE A 11 27.29 -15.15 38.17
C PHE A 11 26.30 -15.45 37.02
N LEU A 12 26.74 -16.02 35.91
CA LEU A 12 26.40 -17.39 35.50
C LEU A 12 24.97 -17.84 35.83
N ALA A 13 24.14 -18.04 34.81
CA ALA A 13 23.57 -19.35 34.49
C ALA A 13 22.69 -19.25 33.24
N GLY A 14 22.92 -20.18 32.31
CA GLY A 14 22.13 -20.31 31.10
C GLY A 14 20.65 -20.47 31.42
N SER A 15 19.83 -19.61 30.83
CA SER A 15 18.45 -19.98 30.55
C SER A 15 18.46 -20.52 29.14
N ILE A 16 18.53 -21.84 29.07
CA ILE A 16 17.99 -22.61 27.96
C ILE A 16 16.56 -22.07 27.83
N LEU A 17 16.32 -21.18 26.86
CA LEU A 17 14.94 -20.91 26.46
C LEU A 17 14.45 -22.23 25.90
N SER A 18 13.74 -22.91 26.77
CA SER A 18 12.97 -24.11 26.47
C SER A 18 12.31 -23.88 25.13
N THR A 19 12.61 -24.75 24.19
CA THR A 19 11.75 -25.01 23.05
C THR A 19 10.42 -25.49 23.61
N THR A 20 9.61 -24.56 24.11
CA THR A 20 8.17 -24.74 24.16
C THR A 20 7.74 -24.80 22.70
N ALA A 21 7.79 -26.02 22.17
CA ALA A 21 7.03 -26.41 21.00
C ALA A 21 5.61 -25.94 21.28
N VAL A 22 5.22 -24.85 20.63
CA VAL A 22 3.82 -24.48 20.51
C VAL A 22 3.20 -25.55 19.62
N ALA A 23 2.78 -26.64 20.27
CA ALA A 23 1.86 -27.62 19.73
C ALA A 23 0.54 -26.87 19.47
N GLY A 24 0.46 -26.18 18.33
CA GLY A 24 -0.62 -25.24 18.06
C GLY A 24 -0.45 -24.31 16.88
N ALA A 25 0.66 -24.39 16.11
CA ALA A 25 0.75 -23.72 14.81
C ALA A 25 0.73 -24.70 13.60
N PRO A 26 -0.36 -25.48 13.36
CA PRO A 26 -0.45 -26.28 12.14
C PRO A 26 -1.40 -25.59 11.15
N THR A 27 -0.92 -24.69 10.28
CA THR A 27 -1.62 -24.48 8.98
C THR A 27 -0.83 -23.73 7.91
N LEU A 28 -0.04 -22.72 8.26
CA LEU A 28 0.55 -21.85 7.20
C LEU A 28 1.67 -22.54 6.42
N VAL A 29 2.48 -23.39 7.06
CA VAL A 29 3.62 -24.06 6.39
C VAL A 29 3.19 -25.28 5.57
N ALA A 30 2.12 -25.96 5.97
CA ALA A 30 1.63 -27.18 5.31
C ALA A 30 0.76 -26.90 4.07
N ALA A 31 0.08 -25.76 4.00
CA ALA A 31 -0.63 -25.33 2.80
C ALA A 31 0.34 -24.85 1.69
N ALA A 32 1.48 -24.27 2.07
CA ALA A 32 2.50 -23.78 1.15
C ALA A 32 3.25 -24.89 0.38
N THR A 33 3.13 -26.16 0.80
CA THR A 33 3.86 -27.29 0.21
C THR A 33 3.27 -27.79 -1.11
N LYS A 34 2.03 -27.41 -1.45
CA LYS A 34 1.36 -27.77 -2.73
C LYS A 34 1.27 -26.61 -3.74
N MET A 35 1.61 -25.39 -3.32
CA MET A 35 1.49 -24.20 -4.16
C MET A 35 2.78 -23.96 -4.94
N THR A 36 2.64 -23.58 -6.21
CA THR A 36 3.74 -23.06 -7.03
C THR A 36 4.27 -21.76 -6.43
N ALA A 37 5.50 -21.37 -6.80
CA ALA A 37 6.08 -20.10 -6.31
C ALA A 37 5.21 -18.89 -6.66
N ARG A 38 4.57 -18.89 -7.84
CA ARG A 38 3.66 -17.83 -8.29
C ARG A 38 2.38 -17.78 -7.45
N GLU A 39 1.82 -18.93 -7.12
CA GLU A 39 0.63 -19.02 -6.25
C GLU A 39 0.95 -18.54 -4.83
N ARG A 40 2.11 -18.91 -4.29
CA ARG A 40 2.56 -18.40 -2.98
C ARG A 40 2.73 -16.88 -3.00
N TYR A 41 3.36 -16.35 -4.04
CA TYR A 41 3.51 -14.90 -4.21
C TYR A 41 2.15 -14.20 -4.24
N ALA A 42 1.23 -14.67 -5.08
CA ALA A 42 -0.10 -14.07 -5.20
C ALA A 42 -0.89 -14.13 -3.89
N TYR A 43 -0.83 -15.27 -3.18
CA TYR A 43 -1.48 -15.45 -1.89
C TYR A 43 -0.95 -14.47 -0.84
N HIS A 44 0.37 -14.42 -0.64
CA HIS A 44 0.96 -13.52 0.35
C HIS A 44 0.80 -12.05 -0.01
N LEU A 45 0.84 -11.71 -1.29
CA LEU A 45 0.54 -10.37 -1.76
C LEU A 45 -0.90 -9.98 -1.40
N ALA A 46 -1.88 -10.84 -1.65
CA ALA A 46 -3.28 -10.58 -1.32
C ALA A 46 -3.48 -10.41 0.20
N GLU A 47 -2.90 -11.29 1.02
CA GLU A 47 -2.97 -11.20 2.49
C GLU A 47 -2.33 -9.90 3.01
N MET A 48 -1.17 -9.51 2.47
CA MET A 48 -0.49 -8.27 2.83
C MET A 48 -1.34 -7.04 2.45
N LYS A 49 -1.92 -7.03 1.25
CA LYS A 49 -2.80 -5.93 0.81
C LYS A 49 -4.00 -5.78 1.72
N LYS A 50 -4.69 -6.90 1.99
CA LYS A 50 -5.83 -6.94 2.89
C LYS A 50 -5.48 -6.44 4.28
N ALA A 51 -4.39 -6.92 4.86
CA ALA A 51 -3.95 -6.47 6.19
C ALA A 51 -3.65 -4.96 6.24
N ALA A 52 -3.05 -4.40 5.17
CA ALA A 52 -2.80 -2.97 5.10
C ALA A 52 -4.10 -2.15 4.97
N GLU A 53 -5.06 -2.63 4.17
CA GLU A 53 -6.39 -2.02 4.00
C GLU A 53 -7.23 -2.12 5.28
N ASP A 54 -7.09 -3.20 6.06
CA ASP A 54 -7.71 -3.37 7.37
C ASP A 54 -7.15 -2.37 8.40
N ILE A 55 -5.85 -2.05 8.34
CA ILE A 55 -5.19 -1.06 9.21
C ILE A 55 -5.60 0.36 8.84
N ASP A 56 -5.56 0.69 7.55
CA ASP A 56 -5.99 1.97 7.03
C ASP A 56 -6.86 1.78 5.78
N PRO A 57 -8.19 1.90 5.93
CA PRO A 57 -9.13 1.77 4.81
C PRO A 57 -8.96 2.81 3.70
N MET A 58 -8.08 3.81 3.90
CA MET A 58 -7.72 4.75 2.85
C MET A 58 -6.59 4.23 1.95
N ILE A 59 -5.89 3.15 2.30
CA ILE A 59 -4.97 2.47 1.39
C ILE A 59 -5.81 1.73 0.32
N GLY A 60 -5.40 1.77 -0.94
CA GLY A 60 -6.13 1.04 -1.99
C GLY A 60 -5.50 1.05 -3.38
N HIS A 61 -4.54 1.94 -3.64
CA HIS A 61 -3.77 1.90 -4.89
C HIS A 61 -2.38 1.29 -4.66
N TRP A 62 -2.13 0.17 -5.33
CA TRP A 62 -0.93 -0.64 -5.17
C TRP A 62 -0.10 -0.63 -6.46
N HIS A 63 1.14 -0.17 -6.37
CA HIS A 63 2.13 -0.27 -7.44
C HIS A 63 3.15 -1.34 -7.07
N ILE A 64 3.41 -2.27 -7.99
CA ILE A 64 4.43 -3.30 -7.83
C ILE A 64 5.43 -3.20 -8.99
N THR A 65 6.73 -3.22 -8.70
CA THR A 65 7.83 -3.28 -9.69
C THR A 65 8.88 -4.31 -9.26
N GLY A 66 9.74 -4.74 -10.19
CA GLY A 66 10.76 -5.75 -9.95
C GLY A 66 10.27 -7.19 -10.18
N LEU A 67 9.18 -7.35 -10.95
CA LEU A 67 8.67 -8.66 -11.39
C LEU A 67 9.01 -8.98 -12.84
N ASP A 68 9.40 -7.96 -13.62
CA ASP A 68 9.74 -8.13 -15.02
C ASP A 68 11.19 -8.67 -15.13
N PRO A 69 11.43 -9.78 -15.84
CA PRO A 69 12.78 -10.29 -16.08
C PRO A 69 13.69 -9.27 -16.79
N ASP A 70 13.14 -8.32 -17.53
CA ASP A 70 13.90 -7.27 -18.23
C ASP A 70 14.16 -6.03 -17.35
N GLU A 71 13.52 -5.92 -16.18
CA GLU A 71 13.87 -4.90 -15.18
C GLU A 71 15.19 -5.28 -14.50
N GLN A 72 16.26 -4.50 -14.73
CA GLN A 72 17.57 -4.63 -14.05
C GLN A 72 17.53 -4.30 -12.54
N ARG A 73 16.38 -4.47 -11.89
CA ARG A 73 16.16 -4.17 -10.47
C ARG A 73 16.14 -5.49 -9.71
N CYS A 74 17.19 -5.75 -8.91
CA CYS A 74 17.23 -6.89 -8.00
C CYS A 74 16.31 -6.73 -6.76
N ALA A 75 15.32 -5.85 -6.81
CA ALA A 75 14.46 -5.50 -5.69
C ALA A 75 13.00 -5.52 -6.11
N LEU A 76 12.19 -6.26 -5.35
CA LEU A 76 10.73 -6.15 -5.39
C LEU A 76 10.33 -4.89 -4.61
N VAL A 77 9.71 -3.94 -5.29
CA VAL A 77 9.15 -2.74 -4.64
C VAL A 77 7.64 -2.81 -4.71
N ILE A 78 7.01 -2.79 -3.53
CA ILE A 78 5.56 -2.71 -3.37
C ILE A 78 5.25 -1.37 -2.69
N THR A 79 4.58 -0.48 -3.41
CA THR A 79 4.17 0.83 -2.92
C THR A 79 2.65 0.88 -2.82
N ALA A 80 2.15 1.48 -1.74
CA ALA A 80 0.73 1.73 -1.55
C ALA A 80 0.49 3.22 -1.34
N HIS A 81 -0.54 3.76 -1.97
CA HIS A 81 -0.94 5.16 -1.80
C HIS A 81 -2.23 5.25 -0.98
N ARG A 82 -2.25 6.16 -0.02
CA ARG A 82 -3.47 6.56 0.68
C ARG A 82 -4.30 7.43 -0.26
N LEU A 83 -5.58 7.12 -0.36
CA LEU A 83 -6.60 7.91 -1.02
C LEU A 83 -7.10 8.92 0.01
N THR A 84 -6.87 10.22 -0.13
CA THR A 84 -7.30 11.19 0.89
C THR A 84 -8.49 12.05 0.46
N GLY A 85 -8.68 12.25 -0.84
CA GLY A 85 -9.85 12.95 -1.36
C GLY A 85 -11.08 12.05 -1.46
N ARG A 86 -12.24 12.69 -1.65
CA ARG A 86 -13.53 12.01 -1.90
C ARG A 86 -14.24 12.68 -3.07
N TYR A 87 -14.94 11.93 -3.90
CA TYR A 87 -15.63 12.47 -5.08
C TYR A 87 -16.98 11.81 -5.38
N GLU A 88 -17.88 12.51 -6.06
CA GLU A 88 -19.20 11.95 -6.47
C GLU A 88 -19.44 12.09 -7.98
N GLY A 89 -19.01 13.21 -8.57
CA GLY A 89 -19.16 13.53 -9.99
C GLY A 89 -18.44 14.84 -10.33
N ASP A 90 -19.13 15.76 -10.98
CA ASP A 90 -18.61 17.11 -11.25
C ASP A 90 -18.27 17.85 -9.96
N GLY A 91 -17.24 18.70 -9.99
CA GLY A 91 -16.92 19.55 -8.85
C GLY A 91 -15.45 19.93 -8.78
N ARG A 92 -15.09 20.55 -7.66
CA ARG A 92 -13.72 20.93 -7.36
C ARG A 92 -13.17 20.06 -6.23
N TYR A 93 -12.10 19.35 -6.51
CA TYR A 93 -11.55 18.35 -5.60
C TYR A 93 -10.07 18.59 -5.30
N GLU A 94 -9.64 18.18 -4.12
CA GLU A 94 -8.24 18.14 -3.74
C GLU A 94 -7.62 16.80 -4.16
N GLY A 95 -6.41 16.83 -4.72
CA GLY A 95 -5.69 15.62 -5.12
C GLY A 95 -5.37 14.73 -3.91
N ALA A 96 -5.29 13.42 -4.13
CA ALA A 96 -5.09 12.44 -3.06
C ALA A 96 -3.73 12.54 -2.36
N SER A 97 -2.73 13.12 -3.02
CA SER A 97 -1.38 13.29 -2.48
C SER A 97 -0.99 14.77 -2.45
N PRO A 98 -0.33 15.24 -1.37
CA PRO A 98 0.22 16.58 -1.35
C PRO A 98 1.38 16.68 -2.35
N SER A 99 1.56 17.88 -2.90
CA SER A 99 2.74 18.23 -3.66
C SER A 99 3.97 18.34 -2.76
N TRP A 100 5.16 18.53 -3.36
CA TRP A 100 6.44 18.57 -2.65
C TRP A 100 6.51 19.59 -1.50
N ASN A 101 5.67 20.63 -1.53
CA ASN A 101 5.59 21.68 -0.51
C ASN A 101 4.51 21.40 0.57
N GLY A 102 3.91 20.20 0.57
CA GLY A 102 2.87 19.81 1.53
C GLY A 102 1.46 20.31 1.18
N THR A 103 1.28 21.11 0.11
CA THR A 103 -0.04 21.59 -0.30
C THR A 103 -0.74 20.63 -1.24
N HIS A 104 -2.04 20.45 -1.07
CA HIS A 104 -2.88 19.70 -1.99
C HIS A 104 -3.30 20.59 -3.17
N GLN A 105 -3.06 20.12 -4.39
CA GLN A 105 -3.53 20.81 -5.58
C GLN A 105 -5.04 20.61 -5.73
N ARG A 106 -5.74 21.67 -6.14
CA ARG A 106 -7.17 21.64 -6.43
C ARG A 106 -7.41 21.51 -7.92
N TYR A 107 -8.31 20.62 -8.28
CA TYR A 107 -8.67 20.30 -9.66
C TYR A 107 -10.15 20.57 -9.90
N ASP A 108 -10.45 21.19 -11.02
CA ASP A 108 -11.81 21.30 -11.54
C ASP A 108 -12.10 20.05 -12.38
N VAL A 109 -13.11 19.29 -11.97
CA VAL A 109 -13.47 17.99 -12.51
C VAL A 109 -14.85 18.05 -13.13
N LYS A 110 -14.96 17.47 -14.32
CA LYS A 110 -16.22 17.27 -15.03
C LYS A 110 -16.32 15.81 -15.49
N LEU A 111 -17.37 15.13 -15.08
CA LEU A 111 -17.81 13.85 -15.61
C LEU A 111 -18.25 14.03 -17.06
N MET A 112 -17.74 13.16 -17.92
CA MET A 112 -18.04 13.15 -19.33
C MET A 112 -19.21 12.21 -19.62
N ASP A 113 -19.97 12.55 -20.67
CA ASP A 113 -21.09 11.71 -21.14
C ASP A 113 -20.59 10.42 -21.81
N CYS A 114 -19.31 10.37 -22.21
CA CYS A 114 -18.70 9.19 -22.79
C CYS A 114 -18.19 8.21 -21.72
N ARG A 115 -18.15 6.93 -22.10
CA ARG A 115 -17.53 5.84 -21.33
C ARG A 115 -16.41 5.21 -22.16
N ILE A 116 -15.34 4.80 -21.50
CA ILE A 116 -14.24 4.03 -22.10
C ILE A 116 -14.21 2.71 -21.34
N ASP A 117 -14.29 1.58 -22.06
CA ASP A 117 -14.32 0.24 -21.46
C ASP A 117 -15.41 0.07 -20.38
N ASP A 118 -16.58 0.68 -20.62
CA ASP A 118 -17.72 0.76 -19.69
C ASP A 118 -17.47 1.56 -18.39
N GLU A 119 -16.31 2.20 -18.27
CA GLU A 119 -15.95 3.05 -17.14
C GLU A 119 -16.31 4.52 -17.38
N ARG A 120 -16.65 5.25 -16.30
CA ARG A 120 -16.88 6.69 -16.36
C ARG A 120 -15.58 7.42 -16.66
N VAL A 121 -15.66 8.47 -17.47
CA VAL A 121 -14.51 9.31 -17.83
C VAL A 121 -14.66 10.69 -17.21
N PHE A 122 -13.57 11.20 -16.65
CA PHE A 122 -13.51 12.51 -16.01
C PHE A 122 -12.51 13.41 -16.73
N HIS A 123 -12.95 14.60 -17.09
CA HIS A 123 -12.06 15.70 -17.48
C HIS A 123 -11.60 16.43 -16.23
N VAL A 124 -10.31 16.36 -15.96
CA VAL A 124 -9.66 16.94 -14.79
C VAL A 124 -8.77 18.08 -15.26
N SER A 125 -8.94 19.25 -14.66
CA SER A 125 -8.25 20.45 -15.12
C SER A 125 -7.77 21.35 -13.99
N THR A 126 -6.67 22.03 -14.27
CA THR A 126 -6.18 23.21 -13.55
C THR A 126 -5.96 24.32 -14.56
N PRO A 127 -5.62 25.56 -14.15
CA PRO A 127 -5.27 26.61 -15.11
C PRO A 127 -4.13 26.24 -16.07
N MET A 128 -3.23 25.33 -15.66
CA MET A 128 -2.03 24.98 -16.44
C MET A 128 -2.10 23.62 -17.13
N GLU A 129 -3.03 22.75 -16.73
CA GLU A 129 -3.06 21.36 -17.18
C GLU A 129 -4.48 20.85 -17.38
N ARG A 130 -4.67 19.96 -18.35
CA ARG A 130 -5.92 19.26 -18.60
C ARG A 130 -5.63 17.82 -18.94
N MET A 131 -6.42 16.91 -18.37
CA MET A 131 -6.29 15.48 -18.61
C MET A 131 -7.64 14.79 -18.57
N LEU A 132 -7.73 13.64 -19.24
CA LEU A 132 -8.87 12.73 -19.16
C LEU A 132 -8.46 11.50 -18.36
N LEU A 133 -9.23 11.18 -17.32
CA LEU A 133 -8.99 10.03 -16.46
C LEU A 133 -10.22 9.12 -16.45
N ILE A 134 -10.02 7.85 -16.73
CA ILE A 134 -11.00 6.79 -16.45
C ILE A 134 -11.15 6.60 -14.93
N GLU A 135 -12.31 6.11 -14.49
CA GLU A 135 -12.70 6.06 -13.07
C GLU A 135 -11.67 5.41 -12.12
N PRO A 136 -10.99 4.30 -12.44
CA PRO A 136 -9.96 3.70 -11.58
C PRO A 136 -8.74 4.63 -11.39
N ARG A 137 -8.32 5.29 -12.48
CA ARG A 137 -7.20 6.24 -12.44
C ARG A 137 -7.61 7.51 -11.72
N PHE A 138 -8.85 7.98 -11.93
CA PHE A 138 -9.41 9.12 -11.24
C PHE A 138 -9.53 8.88 -9.72
N ASN A 139 -9.97 7.68 -9.32
CA ASN A 139 -10.04 7.26 -7.92
C ASN A 139 -8.66 7.32 -7.24
N THR A 140 -7.61 6.96 -7.96
CA THR A 140 -6.23 7.08 -7.46
C THR A 140 -5.77 8.54 -7.38
N PHE A 141 -6.18 9.35 -8.36
CA PHE A 141 -5.71 10.73 -8.51
C PHE A 141 -6.34 11.70 -7.51
N ILE A 142 -7.68 11.67 -7.39
CA ILE A 142 -8.42 12.50 -6.45
C ILE A 142 -8.64 11.79 -5.13
N GLY A 143 -9.02 10.52 -5.16
CA GLY A 143 -9.34 9.73 -3.98
C GLY A 143 -10.66 8.99 -4.15
N ARG A 144 -11.29 8.61 -3.04
CA ARG A 144 -12.38 7.61 -3.05
C ARG A 144 -13.72 8.14 -3.55
N LYS A 145 -14.46 7.32 -4.30
CA LYS A 145 -15.86 7.61 -4.65
C LYS A 145 -16.77 7.60 -3.41
N LEU A 146 -17.57 8.64 -3.24
CA LEU A 146 -18.65 8.70 -2.25
C LEU A 146 -19.74 7.70 -2.63
N GLY A 147 -20.15 6.88 -1.65
CA GLY A 147 -21.13 5.81 -1.85
C GLY A 147 -20.60 4.57 -2.58
N GLY A 148 -19.31 4.51 -2.92
CA GLY A 148 -18.68 3.27 -3.38
C GLY A 148 -18.49 2.30 -2.21
N MET A 149 -18.92 1.04 -2.37
CA MET A 149 -18.65 -0.01 -1.37
C MET A 149 -17.14 -0.15 -1.10
N LEU A 150 -16.81 -0.48 0.15
CA LEU A 150 -15.45 -0.83 0.61
C LEU A 150 -14.97 -2.08 -0.12
#